data_AF-A0A1S2P4D2-F1
#
_entry.id   AF-A0A1S2P4D2-F1
#
_cell.length_a   1.000
_cell.length_b   1.000
_cell.length_c   1.000
_cell.angle_alpha   90.00
_cell.angle_beta   90.00
_cell.angle_gamma   90.00
#
_symmetry.space_group_name_H-M   'P 1'
#
loop_
_entity.id
_entity.type
_entity.pdbx_description
1 polymer ?
#
loop_
_entity_poly.entity_id
_entity_poly.type
_entity_poly.pdbx_seq_one_letter_code
_entity_poly.pdbx_strand_id
1 'polypeptide(L)' 'MKASLPGRFLLVQQVSGGQVRARSKKIGFGADGSCGSVTYGDMVVRGEQGWCIGRSEVTARRLSGADRRPE' A
#
# COMPACT_ATOMS: atom_id res chain seq x y z
N MET A 1 -7.73 -2.04 18.37
CA MET A 1 -8.65 -2.90 17.58
C MET A 1 -8.01 -3.12 16.22
N LYS A 2 -7.94 -4.37 15.71
CA LYS A 2 -7.53 -4.68 14.33
C LYS A 2 -8.78 -5.12 13.59
N ALA A 3 -9.14 -4.43 12.51
CA ALA A 3 -10.19 -4.88 11.61
C ALA A 3 -9.54 -5.56 10.40
N SER A 4 -9.87 -6.83 10.17
CA SER A 4 -9.56 -7.57 8.94
C SER A 4 -10.79 -8.41 8.62
N LEU A 5 -11.45 -8.15 7.49
CA LEU A 5 -12.47 -9.04 6.93
C LEU A 5 -11.74 -10.02 5.95
N PRO A 6 -12.41 -10.79 5.07
CA PRO A 6 -11.78 -11.56 3.98
C PRO A 6 -12.10 -10.97 2.58
N GLY A 7 -11.07 -10.71 1.76
CA GLY A 7 -11.12 -9.88 0.54
C GLY A 7 -10.60 -8.42 0.67
N ARG A 8 -9.31 -8.18 0.35
CA ARG A 8 -8.63 -6.86 0.26
C ARG A 8 -8.70 -5.96 1.52
N PHE A 9 -7.70 -6.08 2.41
CA PHE A 9 -7.64 -5.26 3.63
C PHE A 9 -6.61 -4.16 3.58
N LEU A 10 -7.07 -2.96 3.93
CA LEU A 10 -6.27 -1.97 4.61
C LEU A 10 -6.16 -2.39 6.08
N LEU A 11 -4.98 -2.79 6.54
CA LEU A 11 -4.77 -3.01 7.96
C LEU A 11 -4.41 -1.68 8.61
N VAL A 12 -5.19 -1.27 9.60
CA VAL A 12 -5.00 -0.02 10.32
C VAL A 12 -4.73 -0.33 11.80
N GLN A 13 -3.62 0.16 12.32
CA GLN A 13 -3.24 0.02 13.72
C GLN A 13 -2.95 1.39 14.33
N GLN A 14 -3.64 1.72 15.41
CA GLN A 14 -3.34 2.91 16.19
C GLN A 14 -2.01 2.71 16.93
N VAL A 15 -1.13 3.72 16.85
CA VAL A 15 0.17 3.69 17.54
C VAL A 15 0.09 4.53 18.82
N SER A 16 -0.05 5.85 18.69
CA SER A 16 -0.30 6.82 19.77
C SER A 16 -0.35 8.24 19.19
N GLY A 17 -0.83 9.24 19.95
CA GLY A 17 -0.67 10.66 19.59
C GLY A 17 -1.26 11.07 18.23
N GLY A 18 -2.40 10.52 17.84
CA GLY A 18 -3.01 10.79 16.52
C GLY A 18 -2.26 10.16 15.35
N GLN A 19 -1.42 9.15 15.60
CA GLN A 19 -0.68 8.40 14.57
C GLN A 19 -1.24 7.00 14.39
N VAL A 20 -1.23 6.57 13.13
CA VAL A 20 -1.78 5.30 12.68
C VAL A 20 -0.81 4.65 11.70
N ARG A 21 -0.52 3.37 11.89
CA ARG A 21 0.15 2.53 10.89
C ARG A 21 -0.89 1.91 9.99
N ALA A 22 -0.78 2.16 8.70
CA ALA A 22 -1.65 1.60 7.68
C ALA A 22 -0.83 0.68 6.76
N ARG A 23 -1.34 -0.52 6.45
CA ARG A 23 -0.79 -1.40 5.41
C ARG A 23 -1.80 -1.61 4.31
N SER A 24 -1.40 -1.34 3.07
CA SER A 24 -2.25 -1.49 1.89
C SER A 24 -1.48 -2.13 0.74
N LYS A 25 -2.22 -2.60 -0.27
CA LYS A 25 -1.65 -3.08 -1.54
C LYS A 25 -2.15 -2.19 -2.67
N LYS A 26 -1.24 -1.75 -3.54
CA LYS A 26 -1.59 -1.02 -4.76
C LYS A 26 -1.17 -1.81 -5.99
N ILE A 27 -1.82 -1.51 -7.10
CA ILE A 27 -1.51 -2.03 -8.43
C ILE A 27 -1.25 -0.82 -9.31
N GLY A 28 -0.16 -0.84 -10.07
CA GLY A 28 0.22 0.22 -10.99
C GLY A 28 0.23 -0.31 -12.41
N PHE A 29 -0.24 0.52 -13.34
CA PHE A 29 -0.21 0.25 -14.77
C PHE A 29 0.71 1.29 -15.43
N GLY A 30 1.72 0.81 -16.15
CA GLY A 30 2.58 1.63 -16.98
C GLY A 30 1.90 1.96 -18.31
N ALA A 31 2.22 3.12 -18.88
CA ALA A 31 1.73 3.50 -20.21
C ALA A 31 2.26 2.59 -21.33
N ASP A 32 3.31 1.81 -21.06
CA ASP A 32 3.86 0.77 -21.93
C ASP A 32 3.11 -0.57 -21.83
N GLY A 33 1.98 -0.60 -21.12
CA GLY A 33 1.18 -1.82 -20.91
C GLY A 33 1.71 -2.73 -19.80
N SER A 34 2.80 -2.36 -19.12
CA SER A 34 3.30 -3.11 -17.97
C SER A 34 2.34 -2.99 -16.77
N CYS A 35 2.30 -4.03 -15.93
CA CYS A 35 1.54 -4.02 -14.68
C CYS A 35 2.41 -4.51 -13.54
N GLY A 36 2.29 -3.85 -12.38
CA GLY A 36 3.02 -4.18 -11.18
C GLY A 36 2.14 -4.05 -9.95
N SER A 37 2.59 -4.65 -8.84
CA SER A 37 1.93 -4.42 -7.56
C SER A 37 2.93 -4.15 -6.46
N VAL A 38 2.49 -3.39 -5.46
CA VAL A 38 3.32 -2.88 -4.38
C VAL A 38 2.57 -2.98 -3.07
N THR A 39 3.28 -3.22 -1.99
CA THR A 39 2.76 -3.13 -0.62
C THR A 39 3.24 -1.82 -0.01
N TYR A 40 2.32 -1.04 0.53
CA TYR A 40 2.62 0.18 1.30
C TYR A 40 2.53 -0.11 2.79
N GLY A 41 3.48 0.40 3.55
CA GLY A 41 3.43 0.60 5.00
C GLY A 41 3.50 2.09 5.30
N ASP A 42 2.36 2.70 5.57
CA ASP A 42 2.24 4.14 5.80
C ASP A 42 2.16 4.44 7.30
N MET A 43 2.81 5.53 7.70
CA MET A 43 2.52 6.22 8.94
C MET A 43 1.64 7.43 8.60
N VAL A 44 0.39 7.35 9.01
CA VAL A 44 -0.62 8.39 8.81
C VAL A 44 -0.74 9.17 10.12
N VAL A 45 -0.71 10.49 10.01
CA VAL A 45 -0.77 11.40 11.15
C VAL A 45 -2.00 12.30 11.04
N ARG A 46 -2.61 12.65 12.16
CA ARG A 46 -3.73 13.58 12.22
C ARG A 46 -3.20 15.00 12.26
N GLY A 47 -3.35 15.73 11.15
CA GLY A 47 -3.11 17.17 11.06
C GLY A 47 -4.38 17.98 11.25
N GLU A 48 -4.25 19.30 11.19
CA GLU A 48 -5.37 20.24 11.35
C GLU A 48 -6.45 20.08 10.27
N GLN A 49 -6.05 19.71 9.06
CA GLN A 49 -6.96 19.51 7.91
C GLN A 49 -7.41 18.05 7.75
N GLY A 50 -7.18 17.21 8.76
CA GLY A 50 -7.49 15.78 8.73
C GLY A 50 -6.26 14.89 8.63
N TRP A 51 -6.45 13.69 8.09
CA TRP A 51 -5.38 12.69 8.01
C TRP A 51 -4.45 12.95 6.83
N CYS A 52 -3.14 12.91 7.08
CA CYS A 52 -2.12 12.99 6.04
C CYS A 52 -1.11 11.83 6.16
N ILE A 53 -0.53 11.43 5.03
CA ILE A 53 0.56 10.45 5.02
C ILE A 53 1.83 11.19 5.42
N GLY A 54 2.37 10.88 6.60
CA GLY A 54 3.63 11.44 7.07
C GLY A 54 4.85 10.72 6.51
N ARG A 55 4.78 9.39 6.39
CA ARG A 55 5.84 8.55 5.81
C ARG A 55 5.24 7.34 5.11
N SER A 56 5.82 6.97 3.96
CA SER A 56 5.50 5.74 3.24
C SER A 56 6.72 4.84 3.12
N GLU A 57 6.55 3.56 3.44
CA GLU A 57 7.47 2.50 3.08
C GLU A 57 6.84 1.68 1.96
N VAL A 58 7.50 1.64 0.79
CA VAL A 58 6.96 0.99 -0.40
C VAL A 58 7.82 -0.22 -0.74
N THR A 59 7.20 -1.40 -0.78
CA THR A 59 7.86 -2.64 -1.19
C THR A 59 7.25 -3.12 -2.49
N ALA A 60 8.03 -3.09 -3.57
CA ALA A 60 7.60 -3.61 -4.86
C ALA A 60 7.55 -5.14 -4.84
N ARG A 61 6.41 -5.71 -5.28
CA ARG A 61 6.34 -7.14 -5.59
C ARG A 61 6.93 -7.36 -6.96
N ARG A 62 8.20 -7.74 -7.01
CA ARG A 62 8.86 -8.16 -8.24
C ARG A 62 8.44 -9.60 -8.55
N LEU A 63 7.89 -9.82 -9.73
CA LEU A 63 7.82 -11.15 -10.32
C LEU A 63 9.11 -11.31 -11.15
N SER A 64 9.90 -12.35 -10.91
CA SER A 64 10.98 -12.71 -11.82
C SER A 64 10.34 -13.00 -13.18
N GLY A 65 10.69 -12.20 -14.20
CA GLY A 65 10.05 -12.24 -15.51
C GLY A 65 10.21 -13.61 -16.16
N ALA A 66 9.10 -14.33 -16.30
CA ALA A 66 8.97 -15.47 -17.18
C ALA A 66 7.50 -15.60 -17.61
N ASP A 67 6.99 -14.59 -18.31
CA ASP A 67 5.96 -14.78 -19.35
C ASP A 67 5.93 -13.57 -20.29
N ARG A 68 6.98 -13.40 -21.11
CA ARG A 68 6.81 -12.66 -22.36
C ARG A 68 6.30 -13.70 -23.36
N ARG A 69 5.01 -13.67 -23.66
CA ARG A 69 4.49 -14.41 -24.80
C ARG A 69 4.98 -13.67 -26.06
N PRO A 70 5.80 -14.29 -26.93
CA PRO A 70 6.06 -13.70 -28.23
C PRO A 70 4.79 -13.83 -29.07
N GLU A 71 4.55 -12.82 -29.90
CA GLU A 71 3.48 -12.79 -30.91
C GLU A 71 3.68 -13.82 -32.03
#